data_AF-A0A3F3NRY8-F1
#
_entry.id   AF-A0A3F3NRY8-F1
#
_cell.length_a   1.000
_cell.length_b   1.000
_cell.length_c   1.000
_cell.angle_alpha   90.00
_cell.angle_beta   90.00
_cell.angle_gamma   90.00
#
_symmetry.space_group_name_H-M   'P 1'
#
loop_
_entity.id
_entity.type
_entity.pdbx_description
1 polymer ?
#
loop_
_entity_poly.entity_id
_entity_poly.type
_entity_poly.pdbx_seq_one_letter_code
_entity_poly.pdbx_strand_id
1 'polypeptide(L)' 'AIKLAQAFNKYYAHTKILADDEQKEARLALVYAVTVLLKEDLRLLGLHAPDKM' A
#
# COMPACT_ATOMS: atom_id res chain seq x y z
N ALA A 1 11.19 -1.92 -2.50
CA ALA A 1 10.10 -2.43 -3.34
C ALA A 1 9.58 -3.82 -2.95
N ILE A 2 10.23 -4.92 -3.33
CA ILE A 2 9.61 -6.28 -3.30
C ILE A 2 9.20 -6.72 -1.88
N LYS A 3 10.07 -6.58 -0.88
CA LYS A 3 9.77 -6.97 0.50
C LYS A 3 8.60 -6.17 1.09
N LEU A 4 8.54 -4.86 0.79
CA LEU A 4 7.45 -3.98 1.21
C LEU A 4 6.12 -4.42 0.59
N ALA A 5 6.10 -4.67 -0.72
CA ALA A 5 4.91 -5.15 -1.43
C ALA A 5 4.42 -6.49 -0.87
N GLN A 6 5.33 -7.44 -0.60
CA GLN A 6 4.97 -8.74 -0.01
C GLN A 6 4.41 -8.60 1.41
N ALA A 7 5.00 -7.75 2.24
CA ALA A 7 4.50 -7.50 3.60
C ALA A 7 3.12 -6.85 3.57
N PHE A 8 2.92 -5.86 2.70
CA PHE A 8 1.63 -5.19 2.54
C PHE A 8 0.55 -6.13 1.99
N ASN A 9 0.87 -7.00 1.02
CA ASN A 9 -0.09 -8.00 0.53
C ASN A 9 -0.57 -8.94 1.63
N LYS A 10 0.33 -9.39 2.53
CA LYS A 10 -0.05 -10.19 3.69
C LYS A 10 -0.94 -9.39 4.65
N TYR A 11 -0.57 -8.14 4.94
CA TYR A 11 -1.37 -7.26 5.78
C TYR A 11 -2.79 -7.07 5.22
N TYR A 12 -2.91 -6.80 3.92
CA TYR A 12 -4.18 -6.63 3.22
C TYR A 12 -5.04 -7.90 3.23
N ALA A 13 -4.43 -9.08 3.07
CA ALA A 13 -5.15 -10.35 3.11
C ALA A 13 -5.77 -10.68 4.48
N HIS A 14 -5.17 -10.20 5.57
CA HIS A 14 -5.62 -10.49 6.93
C HIS A 14 -6.36 -9.31 7.60
N THR A 15 -6.33 -8.12 7.00
CA THR A 15 -6.89 -6.90 7.61
C THR A 15 -7.97 -6.29 6.74
N LYS A 16 -9.17 -6.13 7.30
CA LYS A 16 -10.27 -5.45 6.63
C LYS A 16 -10.07 -3.93 6.71
N ILE A 17 -9.37 -3.36 5.73
CA ILE A 17 -9.02 -1.94 5.68
C ILE A 17 -10.24 -1.03 5.87
N LEU A 18 -11.31 -1.32 5.13
CA LEU A 18 -12.56 -0.54 5.12
C LEU A 18 -13.55 -0.96 6.21
N ALA A 19 -13.11 -1.67 7.25
CA ALA A 19 -13.97 -1.88 8.42
C ALA A 19 -14.29 -0.52 9.06
N ASP A 20 -15.55 -0.35 9.46
CA ASP A 20 -16.06 0.89 10.02
C ASP A 20 -15.85 0.90 11.53
N ASP A 21 -14.60 1.18 11.92
CA ASP A 21 -14.14 1.26 13.29
C ASP A 21 -13.19 2.46 13.44
N GLU A 22 -12.79 2.76 14.68
CA GLU A 22 -11.90 3.89 15.00
C GLU A 22 -10.51 3.81 14.33
N GLN A 23 -10.10 2.62 13.85
CA GLN A 23 -8.82 2.42 13.20
C GLN A 23 -8.87 2.61 11.68
N LYS A 24 -10.05 2.77 11.08
CA LYS A 24 -10.23 2.94 9.63
C LYS A 24 -9.31 4.00 9.03
N GLU A 25 -9.28 5.19 9.62
CA GLU A 25 -8.44 6.30 9.13
C GLU A 25 -6.95 5.98 9.22
N ALA A 26 -6.51 5.33 10.30
CA ALA A 26 -5.13 4.88 10.44
C ALA A 26 -4.75 3.85 9.36
N ARG A 27 -5.67 2.91 9.05
CA ARG A 27 -5.46 1.93 7.97
C ARG A 27 -5.42 2.60 6.59
N LEU A 28 -6.29 3.57 6.32
CA LEU A 28 -6.27 4.33 5.07
C LEU A 28 -4.97 5.13 4.89
N ALA A 29 -4.51 5.79 5.95
CA ALA A 29 -3.23 6.51 5.95
C ALA A 29 -2.05 5.58 5.66
N LEU A 30 -2.04 4.38 6.25
CA LEU A 30 -1.01 3.36 5.99
C LEU A 30 -1.03 2.91 4.52
N VAL A 31 -2.21 2.59 3.98
CA VAL A 31 -2.37 2.19 2.57
C VAL A 31 -1.83 3.28 1.65
N TYR A 32 -2.22 4.54 1.89
CA TYR A 32 -1.75 5.68 1.11
C TYR A 32 -0.22 5.81 1.14
N ALA A 33 0.39 5.77 2.34
CA ALA A 33 1.84 5.87 2.48
C ALA A 33 2.58 4.74 1.75
N VAL A 34 2.08 3.51 1.81
CA VAL A 34 2.66 2.37 1.09
C VAL A 34 2.51 2.55 -0.42
N THR A 35 1.36 3.03 -0.91
CA THR A 35 1.16 3.32 -2.34
C THR A 35 2.16 4.37 -2.84
N VAL A 36 2.36 5.46 -2.10
CA VAL A 36 3.34 6.50 -2.44
C VAL A 36 4.76 5.92 -2.50
N LEU A 37 5.16 5.15 -1.48
CA LEU A 37 6.48 4.52 -1.45
C LEU A 37 6.70 3.55 -2.62
N LEU A 38 5.72 2.73 -2.96
CA LEU A 38 5.83 1.81 -4.09
C LEU A 38 5.89 2.54 -5.44
N LYS A 39 5.15 3.64 -5.60
CA LYS A 39 5.19 4.49 -6.80
C LYS A 39 6.57 5.15 -6.95
N GLU A 40 7.12 5.67 -5.86
CA GLU A 40 8.46 6.25 -5.86
C GLU A 40 9.56 5.21 -6.10
N ASP A 41 9.45 4.02 -5.49
CA ASP A 41 10.38 2.91 -5.74
C ASP A 41 10.39 2.53 -7.23
N LEU A 42 9.23 2.42 -7.87
CA LEU A 42 9.13 2.12 -9.30
C LEU A 42 9.69 3.26 -10.15
N ARG A 43 9.40 4.51 -9.81
CA ARG A 43 9.95 5.70 -10.48
C ARG A 43 11.48 5.71 -10.44
N LEU A 44 12.08 5.40 -9.29
CA LEU A 44 13.53 5.30 -9.14
C LEU A 44 14.14 4.18 -10.00
N LEU A 45 13.39 3.12 -10.26
CA LEU A 45 13.78 2.03 -11.16
C LEU A 45 13.50 2.34 -12.64
N GLY A 46 12.97 3.51 -12.98
CA GLY A 46 12.59 3.89 -14.34
C GLY A 46 11.33 3.18 -14.84
N LEU A 47 10.51 2.63 -13.93
CA LEU A 47 9.29 1.90 -14.23
C LEU A 47 8.06 2.77 -13.95
N HIS A 48 7.04 2.65 -14.80
CA HIS A 48 5.76 3.33 -14.59
C HIS A 48 4.86 2.49 -13.68
N ALA A 49 4.36 3.10 -12.60
CA ALA A 49 3.34 2.50 -11.74
C ALA A 49 1.94 2.85 -12.26
N PRO A 50 1.09 1.88 -12.64
CA PRO A 50 -0.29 2.16 -13.07
C PRO A 50 -1.15 2.61 -11.88
N ASP A 51 -2.08 3.55 -12.10
CA ASP A 51 -2.97 4.07 -11.05
C ASP A 51 -4.08 3.07 -10.65
N LYS A 52 -4.27 2.01 -11.44
CA LYS A 52 -5.06 0.81 -11.09
C LYS A 52 -4.20 -0.41 -11.40
N MET A 53 -3.99 -1.25 -10.38
CA MET A 53 -3.37 -2.58 -10.53
C MET A 53 -4.45 -3.63 -10.80
#